data_AF-A0AB34T9F8-F1
#
_entry.id   AF-A0AB34T9F8-F1
#
_cell.length_a   1.000
_cell.length_b   1.000
_cell.length_c   1.000
_cell.angle_alpha   90.00
_cell.angle_beta   90.00
_cell.angle_gamma   90.00
#
_symmetry.space_group_name_H-M   'P 1'
#
loop_
_entity.id
_entity.type
_entity.pdbx_description
1 polymer ?
#
loop_
_entity_poly.entity_id
_entity_poly.type
_entity_poly.pdbx_seq_one_letter_code
_entity_poly.pdbx_strand_id
1 'polypeptide(L)'
;MNELLDHVDTPADLAYSRHAICRWYAASQADRLEPRALRMLVRDPAPAVRIAVASRTGLDEETIDRLTYDQNTDVLIALASLQPLTDGQKDRMMGTPDATVCELCGDMRAARLLRHVTGSLQPEPRQRKGWLA
;
A
#
# COMPACT_ATOMS: atom_id res chain seq x y z
N MET A 1 -4.28 -28.11 -2.23
CA MET A 1 -4.03 -26.73 -2.67
C MET A 1 -3.56 -26.76 -4.13
N ASN A 2 -4.32 -27.40 -5.02
CA ASN A 2 -3.89 -27.65 -6.41
C ASN A 2 -5.06 -27.64 -7.41
N GLU A 3 -6.21 -27.07 -7.04
CA GLU A 3 -7.40 -26.99 -7.93
C GLU A 3 -7.64 -25.56 -8.45
N LEU A 4 -6.87 -24.56 -8.01
CA LEU A 4 -7.09 -23.16 -8.39
C LEU A 4 -6.36 -22.75 -9.69
N LEU A 5 -5.61 -23.67 -10.34
CA LEU A 5 -4.76 -23.37 -11.50
C LEU A 5 -5.02 -24.27 -12.72
N ASP A 6 -6.02 -25.16 -12.67
CA ASP A 6 -6.31 -26.12 -13.75
C ASP A 6 -7.33 -25.59 -14.79
N HIS A 7 -7.65 -24.31 -14.74
CA HIS A 7 -8.29 -23.59 -15.84
C HIS A 7 -7.40 -22.42 -16.25
N VAL A 8 -7.39 -22.12 -17.55
CA VAL A 8 -6.49 -21.21 -18.26
C VAL A 8 -6.75 -19.74 -17.84
N ASP A 9 -6.59 -19.43 -16.56
CA ASP A 9 -6.85 -18.10 -16.04
C ASP A 9 -5.61 -17.25 -16.29
N THR A 10 -5.70 -16.37 -17.27
CA THR A 10 -4.67 -15.35 -17.48
C THR A 10 -4.69 -14.34 -16.33
N PRO A 11 -3.62 -13.56 -16.10
CA PRO A 11 -3.69 -12.44 -15.15
C PRO A 11 -4.90 -11.52 -15.40
N ALA A 12 -5.31 -11.35 -16.66
CA ALA A 12 -6.48 -10.56 -17.03
C ALA A 12 -7.79 -11.16 -16.48
N ASP A 13 -7.95 -12.48 -16.52
CA ASP A 13 -9.11 -13.17 -15.95
C ASP A 13 -9.11 -13.08 -14.42
N LEU A 14 -7.94 -13.30 -13.82
CA LEU A 14 -7.75 -13.26 -12.38
C LEU A 14 -8.02 -11.88 -11.76
N ALA A 15 -7.88 -10.79 -12.52
CA ALA A 15 -8.20 -9.43 -12.08
C ALA A 15 -9.67 -9.24 -11.69
N TYR A 16 -10.58 -10.07 -12.21
CA TYR A 16 -12.01 -10.02 -11.92
C TYR A 16 -12.47 -11.12 -10.96
N SER A 17 -11.55 -11.94 -10.46
CA SER A 17 -11.88 -13.03 -9.54
C SER A 17 -12.53 -12.52 -8.26
N ARG A 18 -13.49 -13.27 -7.73
CA ARG A 18 -14.08 -13.01 -6.41
C ARG A 18 -13.06 -13.11 -5.27
N HIS A 19 -11.97 -13.86 -5.48
CA HIS A 19 -10.96 -14.10 -4.46
C HIS A 19 -9.85 -13.03 -4.53
N ALA A 20 -9.61 -12.36 -3.40
CA ALA A 20 -8.60 -11.31 -3.33
C ALA A 20 -7.19 -11.79 -3.69
N ILE A 21 -6.84 -13.06 -3.40
CA ILE A 21 -5.53 -13.61 -3.74
C ILE A 21 -5.29 -13.69 -5.26
N CYS A 22 -6.32 -14.02 -6.04
CA CYS A 22 -6.26 -14.04 -7.50
C CYS A 22 -6.07 -12.62 -8.05
N ARG A 23 -6.85 -11.66 -7.52
CA ARG A 23 -6.74 -10.25 -7.92
C ARG A 23 -5.41 -9.62 -7.51
N TRP A 24 -4.87 -10.03 -6.36
CA TRP A 24 -3.54 -9.65 -5.91
C TRP A 24 -2.46 -10.18 -6.86
N TYR A 25 -2.55 -11.46 -7.23
CA TYR A 25 -1.65 -12.05 -8.21
C TYR A 25 -1.75 -11.32 -9.56
N ALA A 26 -2.96 -11.06 -10.06
CA ALA A 26 -3.18 -10.26 -11.26
C ALA A 26 -2.55 -8.86 -11.17
N ALA A 27 -2.77 -8.16 -10.05
CA ALA A 27 -2.18 -6.84 -9.79
C ALA A 27 -0.65 -6.87 -9.83
N SER A 28 -0.02 -7.92 -9.30
CA SER A 28 1.44 -8.08 -9.39
C SER A 28 1.96 -8.25 -10.83
N GLN A 29 1.08 -8.59 -11.77
CA GLN A 29 1.36 -8.81 -13.19
C GLN A 29 0.75 -7.70 -14.09
N ALA A 30 0.39 -6.54 -13.51
CA ALA A 30 -0.40 -5.51 -14.17
C ALA A 30 0.17 -4.91 -15.48
N ASP A 31 1.44 -5.16 -15.85
CA ASP A 31 2.00 -4.74 -17.15
C ASP A 31 1.32 -5.44 -18.33
N ARG A 32 0.63 -6.53 -18.02
CA ARG A 32 -0.13 -7.36 -18.94
C ARG A 32 -1.64 -7.18 -18.79
N LEU A 33 -2.07 -6.20 -18.00
CA LEU A 33 -3.48 -5.91 -17.79
C LEU A 33 -3.93 -4.78 -18.69
N GLU A 34 -5.09 -4.99 -19.29
CA GLU A 34 -5.81 -3.92 -19.98
C GLU A 34 -6.16 -2.77 -19.02
N PRO A 35 -6.21 -1.51 -19.48
CA PRO A 35 -6.43 -0.34 -18.63
C PRO A 35 -7.68 -0.43 -17.74
N ARG A 36 -8.73 -1.13 -18.21
CA ARG A 36 -9.95 -1.35 -17.43
C ARG A 36 -9.70 -2.20 -16.17
N ALA A 37 -8.92 -3.27 -16.29
CA ALA A 37 -8.61 -4.15 -15.17
C ALA A 37 -7.76 -3.39 -14.13
N LEU A 38 -6.73 -2.66 -14.57
CA LEU A 38 -5.92 -1.82 -13.69
C LEU A 38 -6.77 -0.77 -12.97
N ARG A 39 -7.70 -0.10 -13.67
CA ARG A 39 -8.63 0.85 -13.05
C ARG A 39 -9.49 0.21 -11.97
N MET A 40 -9.89 -1.04 -12.11
CA MET A 40 -10.61 -1.75 -11.04
C MET A 40 -9.69 -2.08 -9.86
N LEU A 41 -8.50 -2.64 -10.12
CA LEU A 41 -7.59 -3.10 -9.07
C LEU A 41 -7.04 -1.97 -8.19
N VAL A 42 -6.86 -0.77 -8.74
CA VAL A 42 -6.48 0.43 -7.94
C VAL A 42 -7.57 0.83 -6.95
N ARG A 43 -8.84 0.47 -7.19
CA ARG A 43 -9.97 0.70 -6.28
C ARG A 43 -10.39 -0.60 -5.57
N ASP A 44 -9.56 -1.64 -5.63
CA ASP A 44 -9.92 -2.93 -5.05
C ASP A 44 -10.25 -2.77 -3.57
N PRO A 45 -11.31 -3.40 -3.04
CA PRO A 45 -11.60 -3.30 -1.61
C PRO A 45 -10.47 -3.83 -0.71
N ALA A 46 -9.66 -4.79 -1.19
CA ALA A 46 -8.56 -5.36 -0.42
C ALA A 46 -7.30 -4.47 -0.54
N PRO A 47 -6.76 -3.92 0.57
CA PRO A 47 -5.54 -3.12 0.53
C PRO A 47 -4.35 -3.87 -0.06
N ALA A 48 -4.22 -5.18 0.21
CA ALA A 48 -3.15 -6.00 -0.36
C ALA A 48 -3.10 -5.93 -1.89
N VAL A 49 -4.26 -5.93 -2.57
CA VAL A 49 -4.33 -5.79 -4.03
C VAL A 49 -3.86 -4.40 -4.46
N ARG A 50 -4.29 -3.35 -3.77
CA ARG A 50 -3.88 -1.96 -4.05
C ARG A 50 -2.40 -1.72 -3.79
N ILE A 51 -1.84 -2.32 -2.73
CA ILE A 51 -0.39 -2.35 -2.46
C ILE A 51 0.34 -3.00 -3.64
N ALA A 52 -0.13 -4.16 -4.12
CA ALA A 52 0.49 -4.81 -5.27
C ALA A 52 0.45 -3.94 -6.53
N VAL A 53 -0.58 -3.11 -6.72
CA VAL A 53 -0.58 -2.11 -7.80
C VAL A 53 0.44 -1.00 -7.53
N ALA A 54 0.44 -0.41 -6.33
CA ALA A 54 1.34 0.68 -5.94
C ALA A 54 2.82 0.28 -5.98
N SER A 55 3.14 -0.99 -5.74
CA SER A 55 4.50 -1.54 -5.75
C SER A 55 5.10 -1.76 -7.14
N ARG A 56 4.47 -1.28 -8.21
CA ARG A 56 4.92 -1.48 -9.59
C ARG A 56 5.68 -0.26 -10.10
N THR A 57 6.66 -0.47 -10.96
CA THR A 57 7.33 0.64 -11.65
C THR A 57 6.51 1.11 -12.86
N GLY A 58 6.66 2.37 -13.25
CA GLY A 58 6.09 2.90 -14.49
C GLY A 58 4.56 3.00 -14.50
N LEU A 59 3.94 3.22 -13.34
CA LEU A 59 2.51 3.54 -13.29
C LEU A 59 2.24 4.84 -14.05
N ASP A 60 1.09 4.90 -14.73
CA ASP A 60 0.63 6.14 -15.34
C ASP A 60 0.24 7.19 -14.29
N GLU A 61 0.23 8.46 -14.70
CA GLU A 61 -0.04 9.59 -13.81
C GLU A 61 -1.44 9.51 -13.18
N GLU A 62 -2.45 9.02 -13.91
CA GLU A 62 -3.82 8.87 -13.39
C GLU A 62 -3.88 7.83 -12.25
N THR A 63 -3.15 6.72 -12.40
CA THR A 63 -3.06 5.67 -11.39
C THR A 63 -2.32 6.15 -10.16
N ILE A 64 -1.19 6.85 -10.34
CA ILE A 64 -0.44 7.46 -9.24
C ILE A 64 -1.33 8.45 -8.50
N ASP A 65 -1.93 9.40 -9.21
CA ASP A 65 -2.75 10.44 -8.60
C ASP A 65 -3.91 9.85 -7.79
N ARG A 66 -4.56 8.81 -8.30
CA ARG A 66 -5.61 8.12 -7.56
C ARG A 66 -5.11 7.41 -6.29
N LEU A 67 -3.97 6.73 -6.35
CA LEU A 67 -3.41 6.01 -5.19
C LEU A 67 -2.94 6.96 -4.08
N THR A 68 -2.60 8.21 -4.39
CA THR A 68 -2.22 9.19 -3.36
C THR A 68 -3.37 9.59 -2.42
N TYR A 69 -4.63 9.26 -2.78
CA TYR A 69 -5.80 9.42 -1.91
C TYR A 69 -6.14 8.15 -1.11
N ASP A 70 -5.33 7.09 -1.20
CA ASP A 70 -5.62 5.85 -0.46
C ASP A 70 -5.58 6.09 1.04
N GLN A 71 -6.52 5.48 1.76
CA GLN A 71 -6.61 5.59 3.22
C GLN A 71 -5.72 4.58 3.94
N ASN A 72 -5.19 3.59 3.22
CA ASN A 72 -4.28 2.62 3.78
C ASN A 72 -2.84 3.09 3.63
N THR A 73 -2.17 3.32 4.76
CA THR A 73 -0.79 3.78 4.83
C THR A 73 0.20 2.88 4.08
N ASP A 74 0.02 1.56 4.09
CA ASP A 74 0.93 0.65 3.39
C ASP A 74 0.86 0.83 1.87
N VAL A 75 -0.31 1.20 1.32
CA VAL A 75 -0.46 1.59 -0.09
C VAL A 75 0.33 2.86 -0.37
N LEU A 76 0.21 3.87 0.50
CA LEU A 76 0.92 5.15 0.37
C LEU A 76 2.44 4.96 0.46
N ILE A 77 2.91 4.15 1.41
CA ILE A 77 4.33 3.79 1.57
C ILE A 77 4.84 3.09 0.31
N ALA A 78 4.12 2.08 -0.18
CA ALA A 78 4.50 1.36 -1.40
C ALA A 78 4.60 2.30 -2.60
N LEU A 79 3.65 3.23 -2.76
CA LEU A 79 3.65 4.21 -3.83
C LEU A 79 4.85 5.16 -3.74
N ALA A 80 5.06 5.81 -2.59
CA ALA A 80 6.14 6.78 -2.39
C ALA A 80 7.53 6.16 -2.45
N SER A 81 7.65 4.85 -2.18
CA SER A 81 8.92 4.14 -2.24
C SER A 81 9.42 3.92 -3.67
N LEU A 82 8.53 3.94 -4.67
CA LEU A 82 8.87 3.51 -6.04
C LEU A 82 8.49 4.52 -7.13
N GLN A 83 7.50 5.37 -6.89
CA GLN A 83 7.04 6.32 -7.89
C GLN A 83 7.73 7.68 -7.73
N PRO A 84 8.07 8.35 -8.84
CA PRO A 84 8.30 9.79 -8.80
C PRO A 84 6.98 10.48 -8.46
N LEU A 85 6.97 11.25 -7.37
CA LEU A 85 5.79 12.00 -6.92
C LEU A 85 6.01 13.50 -7.09
N THR A 86 4.98 14.21 -7.55
CA THR A 86 4.94 15.67 -7.53
C THR A 86 4.75 16.19 -6.10
N ASP A 87 5.06 17.46 -5.86
CA ASP A 87 4.89 18.06 -4.53
C ASP A 87 3.42 18.04 -4.09
N GLY A 88 2.47 18.30 -5.00
CA GLY A 88 1.04 18.22 -4.67
C GLY A 88 0.57 16.80 -4.30
N GLN A 89 1.16 15.76 -4.89
CA GLN A 89 0.89 14.37 -4.53
C GLN A 89 1.48 14.04 -3.16
N LYS A 90 2.70 14.49 -2.86
CA LYS A 90 3.33 14.34 -1.55
C LYS A 90 2.52 15.04 -0.46
N ASP A 91 2.13 16.30 -0.68
CA ASP A 91 1.35 17.10 0.27
C ASP A 91 0.05 16.40 0.66
N ARG A 92 -0.64 15.83 -0.32
CA ARG A 92 -1.86 15.05 -0.10
C ARG A 92 -1.61 13.82 0.77
N MET A 93 -0.56 13.05 0.49
CA MET A 93 -0.20 11.85 1.25
C MET A 93 0.20 12.19 2.69
N MET A 94 0.92 13.30 2.88
CA MET A 94 1.32 13.83 4.20
C MET A 94 0.15 14.31 5.06
N GLY A 95 -1.07 14.40 4.52
CA GLY A 95 -2.28 14.53 5.31
C GLY A 95 -2.57 13.32 6.21
N THR A 96 -1.94 12.17 5.93
CA THR A 96 -1.98 10.98 6.78
C THR A 96 -0.93 11.09 7.89
N PRO A 97 -1.29 10.93 9.18
CA PRO A 97 -0.35 11.06 10.30
C PRO A 97 0.54 9.82 10.46
N ASP A 98 1.28 9.46 9.40
CA ASP A 98 2.23 8.36 9.39
C ASP A 98 3.66 8.87 9.15
N ALA A 99 4.57 8.51 10.05
CA ALA A 99 5.93 9.00 10.01
C ALA A 99 6.71 8.52 8.78
N THR A 100 6.45 7.29 8.31
CA THR A 100 7.11 6.71 7.14
C THR A 100 6.63 7.40 5.87
N VAL A 101 5.33 7.70 5.76
CA VAL A 101 4.80 8.48 4.65
C VAL A 101 5.42 9.88 4.61
N CYS A 102 5.46 10.60 5.74
CA CYS A 102 6.15 11.90 5.80
C CYS A 102 7.62 11.81 5.38
N GLU A 103 8.31 10.76 5.82
CA GLU A 103 9.72 10.54 5.49
C GLU A 103 9.93 10.35 3.98
N LEU A 104 9.17 9.44 3.37
CA LEU A 104 9.26 9.16 1.93
C LEU A 104 8.81 10.37 1.08
N CYS A 105 7.89 11.19 1.59
CA CYS A 105 7.49 12.44 0.97
C CYS A 105 8.49 13.60 1.19
N GLY A 106 9.54 13.40 2.01
CA GLY A 106 10.63 14.35 2.22
C GLY A 106 10.51 15.26 3.45
N ASP A 107 9.47 15.12 4.29
CA ASP A 107 9.33 15.88 5.53
C ASP A 107 9.86 15.11 6.75
N MET A 108 11.18 15.17 6.93
CA MET A 108 11.86 14.58 8.08
C MET A 108 11.44 15.17 9.43
N ARG A 109 10.97 16.42 9.44
CA ARG A 109 10.58 17.11 10.68
C ARG A 109 9.26 16.54 11.16
N ALA A 110 8.25 16.47 10.28
CA ALA A 110 6.98 15.83 10.57
C ALA A 110 7.17 14.35 10.97
N ALA A 111 7.98 13.60 10.22
CA ALA A 111 8.28 12.20 10.53
C ALA A 111 8.87 12.01 11.94
N ARG A 112 9.82 12.87 12.34
CA ARG A 112 10.43 12.82 13.69
C ARG A 112 9.42 13.17 14.79
N LEU A 113 8.59 14.19 14.58
CA LEU A 113 7.55 14.58 15.52
C LEU A 113 6.55 13.44 15.72
N LEU A 114 6.07 12.84 14.64
CA LEU A 114 5.13 11.72 14.68
C LEU A 114 5.72 10.52 15.44
N ARG A 115 6.98 10.13 15.18
CA ARG A 115 7.66 9.06 15.93
C ARG A 115 7.76 9.34 17.43
N HIS A 116 8.00 10.59 17.81
CA HIS A 116 8.07 10.96 19.22
C HIS A 116 6.69 10.87 19.90
N VAL A 117 5.65 11.38 19.25
CA VAL A 117 4.27 11.34 19.78
C VAL A 117 3.75 9.90 19.84
N THR A 118 3.99 9.07 18.84
CA THR A 118 3.51 7.67 18.84
C THR A 118 4.35 6.77 19.74
N GLY A 119 5.66 6.97 19.81
CA GLY A 119 6.54 6.23 20.72
C GLY A 119 6.23 6.47 22.19
N SER A 120 5.83 7.70 22.55
CA SER A 120 5.40 8.05 23.93
C SER A 120 4.01 7.51 24.31
N LEU A 121 3.22 7.03 23.35
CA LEU A 121 1.92 6.39 23.59
C LEU A 121 2.02 4.87 23.77
N GLN A 122 3.18 4.26 23.55
CA GLN A 122 3.35 2.83 23.84
C GLN A 122 3.29 2.62 25.36
N PRO A 123 2.40 1.75 25.87
CA PRO A 123 2.35 1.47 27.28
C PRO A 123 3.68 0.84 27.71
N GLU A 124 4.28 1.39 28.77
CA GLU A 124 5.49 0.85 29.40
C GLU A 124 5.36 -0.67 29.54
N PRO A 125 6.39 -1.45 29.15
CA PRO A 125 6.35 -2.89 29.25
C PRO A 125 6.01 -3.26 30.69
N ARG A 126 4.91 -4.01 30.86
CA ARG A 126 4.45 -4.47 32.17
C ARG A 126 5.61 -5.22 32.83
N GLN A 127 6.29 -4.57 33.77
CA GLN A 127 7.30 -5.21 34.60
C GLN A 127 6.58 -6.35 35.34
N ARG A 128 6.77 -7.58 34.86
CA ARG A 128 6.44 -8.76 35.64
C ARG A 128 7.36 -8.71 36.84
N LYS A 129 6.84 -8.27 37.98
CA LYS A 129 7.51 -8.47 39.27
C LYS A 129 7.79 -9.97 39.36
N GLY A 130 9.06 -10.33 39.17
CA GLY A 130 9.52 -11.68 39.37
C GLY A 130 9.16 -12.09 40.78
N TRP A 131 8.44 -13.19 40.93
CA TRP A 131 8.28 -13.83 42.22
C TRP A 131 9.69 -14.28 42.63
N LEU A 132 10.28 -13.54 43.58
CA LEU A 132 11.51 -13.94 44.25
C LEU A 132 11.15 -14.96 45.33
N ALA A 133 11.91 -16.05 45.31
CA ALA A 133 12.04 -17.13 46.30
C ALA A 133 10.89 -18.15 46.37
#